data_AF-A0A920F301-F1
#
_entry.id   AF-A0A920F301-F1
#
_cell.length_a   1.000
_cell.length_b   1.000
_cell.length_c   1.000
_cell.angle_alpha   90.00
_cell.angle_beta   90.00
_cell.angle_gamma   90.00
#
_symmetry.space_group_name_H-M   'P 1'
#
loop_
_entity.id
_entity.type
_entity.pdbx_description
1 polymer ?
#
loop_
_entity_poly.entity_id
_entity_poly.type
_entity_poly.pdbx_seq_one_letter_code
_entity_poly.pdbx_strand_id
1 'polypeptide(L)'
;MTDKIILTLIGLEWLIFGLIGLISPVYIATLLDMQLGSSIGYSELRAMYAFFACMGLTALLSLWNVKLKKTAYLLFCIVLGCFLIGRIISFIFDGSPTQGGIIIFVNELIVYALVMWRYRKREVLF
;
A
#
# COMPACT_ATOMS: atom_id res chain seq x y z
N MET A 1 -6.28 -21.19 -5.23
CA MET A 1 -6.98 -20.54 -4.09
C MET A 1 -6.14 -19.46 -3.42
N THR A 2 -4.83 -19.70 -3.21
CA THR A 2 -3.90 -18.78 -2.54
C THR A 2 -3.96 -17.34 -3.04
N ASP A 3 -4.00 -17.11 -4.36
CA ASP A 3 -4.11 -15.74 -4.89
C ASP A 3 -5.37 -15.01 -4.46
N LYS A 4 -6.49 -15.75 -4.40
CA LYS A 4 -7.76 -15.13 -4.00
C LYS A 4 -7.66 -14.66 -2.55
N ILE A 5 -7.08 -15.48 -1.67
CA ILE A 5 -6.91 -15.12 -0.26
C ILE A 5 -5.99 -13.90 -0.14
N ILE A 6 -4.81 -13.93 -0.77
CA ILE A 6 -3.82 -12.85 -0.67
C ILE A 6 -4.38 -11.54 -1.23
N LEU A 7 -4.94 -11.56 -2.45
CA LEU A 7 -5.48 -10.35 -3.08
C LEU A 7 -6.73 -9.84 -2.39
N THR A 8 -7.55 -10.71 -1.78
CA THR A 8 -8.67 -10.28 -0.93
C THR A 8 -8.16 -9.56 0.32
N LEU A 9 -7.16 -10.11 1.01
CA LEU A 9 -6.62 -9.48 2.23
C LEU A 9 -5.98 -8.13 1.92
N ILE A 10 -5.07 -8.09 0.95
CA ILE A 10 -4.42 -6.84 0.51
C ILE A 10 -5.47 -5.85 0.00
N GLY A 11 -6.41 -6.33 -0.80
CA GLY A 11 -7.46 -5.50 -1.39
C GLY A 11 -8.37 -4.87 -0.34
N LEU A 12 -8.81 -5.64 0.65
CA LEU A 12 -9.64 -5.12 1.74
C LEU A 12 -8.86 -4.16 2.64
N GLU A 13 -7.63 -4.50 3.03
CA GLU A 13 -6.78 -3.65 3.87
C GLU A 13 -6.56 -2.28 3.21
N TRP A 14 -6.11 -2.27 1.94
CA TRP A 14 -5.82 -1.03 1.21
C TRP A 14 -7.08 -0.24 0.89
N LEU A 15 -8.19 -0.92 0.56
CA LEU A 15 -9.46 -0.26 0.31
C LEU A 15 -10.00 0.41 1.57
N ILE A 16 -10.03 -0.31 2.70
CA ILE A 16 -10.52 0.23 3.98
C ILE A 16 -9.63 1.37 4.43
N PHE A 17 -8.31 1.17 4.45
CA PHE A 17 -7.37 2.19 4.87
C PHE A 17 -7.44 3.44 3.97
N GLY A 18 -7.51 3.23 2.66
CA GLY A 18 -7.69 4.30 1.67
C GLY A 18 -8.99 5.08 1.87
N LEU A 19 -10.12 4.40 2.08
CA LEU A 19 -11.40 5.06 2.32
C LEU A 19 -11.40 5.86 3.64
N ILE A 20 -10.76 5.33 4.69
CA ILE A 20 -10.62 6.04 5.98
C ILE A 20 -9.88 7.35 5.78
N GLY A 21 -8.71 7.36 5.12
CA GLY A 21 -7.96 8.61 4.92
C GLY A 21 -8.56 9.57 3.90
N LEU A 22 -9.33 9.04 2.93
CA LEU A 22 -10.08 9.86 1.98
C LEU A 22 -11.19 10.64 2.68
N ILE A 23 -11.92 10.01 3.60
CA ILE A 23 -13.04 10.63 4.33
C ILE A 23 -12.54 11.43 5.53
N SER A 24 -11.58 10.87 6.28
CA SER A 24 -11.05 11.41 7.53
C SER A 24 -9.52 11.55 7.47
N PRO A 25 -9.00 12.53 6.71
CA PRO A 25 -7.56 12.79 6.64
C PRO A 25 -6.95 13.16 8.00
N VAL A 26 -7.70 13.83 8.89
CA VAL A 26 -7.21 14.19 10.24
C VAL A 26 -6.89 12.94 11.06
N TYR A 27 -7.77 11.94 11.03
CA TYR A 27 -7.58 10.71 11.79
C TYR A 27 -6.28 10.01 11.39
N ILE A 28 -6.04 9.94 10.09
CA ILE A 28 -4.82 9.31 9.57
C ILE A 28 -3.58 10.15 9.86
N ALA A 29 -3.64 11.47 9.71
CA ALA A 29 -2.53 12.34 10.07
C ALA A 29 -2.12 12.12 11.53
N THR A 30 -3.09 12.07 12.47
CA THR A 30 -2.82 11.76 13.87
C THR A 30 -2.22 10.37 14.06
N LEU A 31 -2.71 9.35 13.33
CA LEU A 31 -2.16 7.99 13.39
C LEU A 31 -0.69 7.92 12.94
N LEU A 32 -0.31 8.79 12.00
CA LEU A 32 1.05 8.90 11.45
C LEU A 32 1.90 9.97 12.14
N ASP A 33 1.42 10.55 13.24
CA ASP A 33 2.09 11.64 13.96
C ASP A 33 2.38 12.87 13.06
N MET A 34 1.51 13.13 12.09
CA MET A 34 1.57 14.24 11.16
C MET A 34 0.64 15.38 11.61
N GLN A 35 1.11 16.62 11.45
CA GLN A 35 0.28 17.82 11.63
C GLN A 35 -0.19 18.38 10.29
N LEU A 36 -1.50 18.47 10.08
CA LEU A 36 -2.09 19.10 8.90
C LEU A 36 -2.27 20.61 9.15
N GLY A 37 -1.37 21.42 8.59
CA GLY A 37 -1.36 22.87 8.81
C GLY A 37 -2.08 23.72 7.75
N SER A 38 -2.56 23.13 6.65
CA SER A 38 -3.14 23.88 5.53
C SER A 38 -4.16 23.05 4.74
N SER A 39 -5.10 23.74 4.07
CA SER A 39 -6.07 23.12 3.15
C SER A 39 -5.42 22.25 2.08
N ILE A 40 -4.23 22.63 1.61
CA ILE A 40 -3.43 21.86 0.66
C ILE A 40 -3.02 20.52 1.30
N GLY A 41 -2.54 20.52 2.55
CA GLY A 41 -2.18 19.27 3.25
C GLY A 41 -3.34 18.29 3.35
N TYR A 42 -4.57 18.78 3.60
CA TYR A 42 -5.78 17.94 3.56
C TYR A 42 -6.03 17.37 2.16
N SER A 43 -5.86 18.19 1.12
CA SER A 43 -6.06 17.76 -0.27
C SER A 43 -5.05 16.68 -0.67
N GLU A 44 -3.76 16.87 -0.35
CA GLU A 44 -2.69 15.91 -0.64
C GLU A 44 -2.94 14.57 0.05
N LEU A 45 -3.32 14.60 1.34
CA LEU A 45 -3.62 13.37 2.06
C LEU A 45 -4.84 12.65 1.47
N ARG A 46 -5.92 13.38 1.14
CA ARG A 46 -7.09 12.77 0.47
C ARG A 46 -6.72 12.14 -0.87
N ALA A 47 -5.91 12.81 -1.69
CA ALA A 47 -5.47 12.28 -2.98
C ALA A 47 -4.64 10.99 -2.79
N MET A 48 -3.70 10.98 -1.85
CA MET A 48 -2.89 9.81 -1.53
C MET A 48 -3.75 8.62 -1.05
N TYR A 49 -4.76 8.89 -0.23
CA TYR A 49 -5.62 7.84 0.31
C TYR A 49 -6.70 7.38 -0.68
N ALA A 50 -7.14 8.23 -1.60
CA ALA A 50 -7.89 7.81 -2.79
C ALA A 50 -7.07 6.85 -3.66
N PHE A 51 -5.77 7.12 -3.84
CA PHE A 51 -4.87 6.21 -4.54
C PHE A 51 -4.80 4.83 -3.86
N PHE A 52 -4.70 4.77 -2.52
CA PHE A 52 -4.78 3.50 -1.77
C PHE A 52 -6.11 2.78 -1.96
N ALA A 53 -7.22 3.51 -1.93
CA ALA A 53 -8.54 2.94 -2.16
C ALA A 53 -8.64 2.31 -3.56
N CYS A 54 -8.16 3.01 -4.59
CA CYS A 54 -8.13 2.52 -5.97
C CYS A 54 -7.21 1.29 -6.15
N MET A 55 -6.07 1.26 -5.48
CA MET A 55 -5.17 0.10 -5.46
C MET A 55 -5.85 -1.11 -4.81
N GLY A 56 -6.52 -0.92 -3.66
CA GLY A 56 -7.31 -1.96 -3.00
C GLY A 56 -8.43 -2.49 -3.90
N LEU A 57 -9.18 -1.58 -4.55
CA LEU A 57 -10.22 -1.95 -5.51
C LEU A 57 -9.65 -2.74 -6.69
N THR A 58 -8.48 -2.35 -7.20
CA THR A 58 -7.79 -3.06 -8.29
C THR A 58 -7.44 -4.49 -7.89
N ALA A 59 -6.96 -4.71 -6.66
CA ALA A 59 -6.70 -6.05 -6.14
C ALA A 59 -7.99 -6.89 -6.09
N LEU A 60 -9.09 -6.32 -5.59
CA LEU A 60 -10.38 -7.03 -5.52
C LEU A 60 -10.95 -7.34 -6.90
N LEU A 61 -10.94 -6.37 -7.82
CA LEU A 61 -11.38 -6.55 -9.21
C LEU A 61 -10.55 -7.60 -9.96
N SER A 62 -9.28 -7.76 -9.59
CA SER A 62 -8.43 -8.76 -10.21
C SER A 62 -8.83 -10.21 -9.87
N LEU A 63 -9.63 -10.44 -8.82
CA LEU A 63 -10.01 -11.79 -8.36
C LEU A 63 -10.70 -12.63 -9.44
N TRP A 64 -11.42 -11.97 -10.37
CA TRP A 64 -12.20 -12.58 -11.44
C TRP A 64 -11.44 -12.81 -12.74
N ASN A 65 -10.21 -12.29 -12.91
CA ASN A 65 -9.47 -12.42 -14.16
C ASN A 65 -7.97 -12.70 -13.92
N VAL A 66 -7.47 -13.83 -14.39
CA VAL A 66 -6.07 -14.28 -14.20
C VAL A 66 -5.07 -13.24 -14.73
N LYS A 67 -5.32 -12.64 -15.89
CA LYS A 67 -4.45 -11.59 -16.46
C LYS A 67 -4.40 -10.37 -15.54
N LEU A 68 -5.54 -9.97 -14.98
CA LEU A 68 -5.61 -8.84 -14.04
C LEU A 68 -4.90 -9.14 -12.72
N LYS A 69 -4.88 -10.40 -12.23
CA LYS A 69 -4.14 -10.76 -11.01
C LYS A 69 -2.66 -10.50 -11.15
N LYS A 70 -2.09 -10.90 -12.30
CA LYS A 70 -0.67 -10.66 -12.58
C LYS A 70 -0.35 -9.17 -12.62
N THR A 71 -1.20 -8.39 -13.29
CA THR A 71 -1.08 -6.93 -13.34
C THR A 71 -1.21 -6.29 -11.96
N ALA A 72 -2.17 -6.74 -11.14
CA ALA A 72 -2.33 -6.28 -9.77
C ALA A 72 -1.07 -6.55 -8.95
N TYR A 73 -0.55 -7.79 -8.96
CA TYR A 73 0.70 -8.08 -8.24
C TYR A 73 1.88 -7.23 -8.72
N LEU A 74 2.02 -6.99 -10.03
CA LEU A 74 3.05 -6.12 -10.56
C LEU A 74 2.90 -4.68 -10.04
N LEU A 75 1.68 -4.13 -10.06
CA LEU A 75 1.40 -2.79 -9.55
C LEU A 75 1.77 -2.69 -8.06
N PHE A 76 1.34 -3.66 -7.25
CA PHE A 76 1.70 -3.70 -5.83
C PHE A 76 3.21 -3.82 -5.62
N CYS A 77 3.92 -4.63 -6.42
CA CYS A 77 5.38 -4.71 -6.36
C CYS A 77 6.02 -3.34 -6.61
N ILE A 78 5.58 -2.63 -7.66
CA ILE A 78 6.15 -1.32 -8.00
C ILE A 78 5.87 -0.32 -6.87
N VAL A 79 4.62 -0.21 -6.43
CA VAL A 79 4.20 0.78 -5.42
C VAL A 79 4.86 0.52 -4.07
N LEU A 80 4.80 -0.71 -3.55
CA LEU A 80 5.47 -1.05 -2.30
C LEU A 80 7.00 -0.92 -2.40
N GLY A 81 7.57 -1.25 -3.56
CA GLY A 81 8.99 -1.02 -3.82
C GLY A 81 9.36 0.46 -3.71
N CYS A 82 8.54 1.36 -4.27
CA CYS A 82 8.73 2.81 -4.13
C CYS A 82 8.65 3.26 -2.66
N PHE A 83 7.71 2.72 -1.86
CA PHE A 83 7.61 3.06 -0.44
C PHE A 83 8.82 2.58 0.36
N LEU A 84 9.27 1.35 0.12
CA LEU A 84 10.48 0.82 0.76
C LEU A 84 11.71 1.67 0.44
N ILE A 85 11.89 2.07 -0.83
CA ILE A 85 12.98 2.96 -1.23
C ILE A 85 12.84 4.32 -0.55
N GLY A 86 11.64 4.92 -0.55
CA GLY A 86 11.36 6.19 0.12
C GLY A 86 11.64 6.14 1.62
N ARG A 87 11.28 5.04 2.29
CA ARG A 87 11.59 4.77 3.70
C ARG A 87 13.09 4.71 3.97
N ILE A 88 13.83 3.96 3.16
CA ILE A 88 15.28 3.86 3.28
C ILE A 88 15.92 5.24 3.11
N ILE A 89 15.48 6.01 2.12
CA ILE A 89 15.92 7.39 1.90
C ILE A 89 15.63 8.23 3.15
N SER A 90 14.39 8.20 3.68
CA SER A 90 14.04 8.93 4.92
C SER A 90 14.92 8.52 6.10
N PHE A 91 15.21 7.23 6.31
CA PHE A 91 16.10 6.79 7.39
C PHE A 91 17.56 7.25 7.22
N ILE A 92 17.99 7.55 5.99
CA ILE A 92 19.32 8.09 5.72
C ILE A 92 19.35 9.60 6.00
N PHE A 93 18.32 10.33 5.58
CA PHE A 93 18.30 11.80 5.65
C PHE A 93 17.80 12.34 6.99
N ASP A 94 16.81 11.68 7.61
CA ASP A 94 16.11 12.17 8.80
C ASP A 94 16.71 11.59 10.10
N GLY A 95 17.71 10.71 9.99
CA GLY A 95 18.37 10.05 11.12
C GLY A 95 17.75 8.70 11.49
N SER A 96 18.01 8.22 12.72
CA SER A 96 17.62 6.87 13.13
C SER A 96 16.09 6.68 13.04
N PRO A 97 15.61 5.54 12.50
CA PRO A 97 14.18 5.31 12.35
C PRO A 97 13.48 5.25 13.72
N THR A 98 12.34 5.92 13.83
CA THR A 98 11.46 5.78 15.00
C THR A 98 10.87 4.38 15.04
N GLN A 99 10.42 3.93 16.23
CA GLN A 99 9.77 2.63 16.37
C GLN A 99 8.58 2.47 15.42
N GLY A 100 7.73 3.50 15.29
CA GLY A 100 6.63 3.51 14.32
C GLY A 100 7.12 3.38 12.88
N GLY A 101 8.21 4.07 12.53
CA GLY A 101 8.81 3.96 11.21
C GLY A 101 9.34 2.57 10.88
N ILE A 102 9.96 1.89 11.84
CA ILE A 102 10.43 0.50 11.69
C ILE A 102 9.24 -0.44 11.49
N ILE A 103 8.18 -0.30 12.29
CA ILE A 103 6.98 -1.16 12.19
C ILE A 103 6.36 -1.06 10.78
N ILE A 104 6.20 0.16 10.27
CA ILE A 104 5.63 0.38 8.94
C ILE A 104 6.55 -0.19 7.85
N PHE A 105 7.86 0.05 7.95
CA PHE A 105 8.83 -0.50 6.99
C PHE A 105 8.81 -2.03 6.95
N VAL A 106 8.78 -2.69 8.11
CA VAL A 106 8.71 -4.16 8.19
C VAL A 106 7.40 -4.68 7.60
N ASN A 107 6.26 -4.02 7.88
CA ASN A 107 4.98 -4.38 7.29
C ASN A 107 5.02 -4.27 5.75
N GLU A 108 5.50 -3.14 5.23
CA GLU A 108 5.66 -2.91 3.79
C GLU A 108 6.58 -3.98 3.16
N LEU A 109 7.67 -4.35 3.84
CA LEU A 109 8.63 -5.33 3.36
C LEU A 109 8.02 -6.74 3.29
N ILE A 110 7.25 -7.13 4.31
CA ILE A 110 6.54 -8.42 4.34
C ILE A 110 5.55 -8.49 3.18
N VAL A 111 4.71 -7.46 3.01
CA VAL A 111 3.72 -7.43 1.94
C VAL A 111 4.41 -7.41 0.57
N TYR A 112 5.48 -6.64 0.41
CA TYR A 112 6.30 -6.59 -0.81
C TYR A 112 6.87 -7.95 -1.17
N ALA A 113 7.50 -8.64 -0.21
CA ALA A 113 8.06 -9.97 -0.42
C ALA A 113 6.96 -10.97 -0.83
N LEU A 114 5.77 -10.89 -0.20
CA LEU A 114 4.63 -11.73 -0.52
C LEU A 114 4.13 -11.49 -1.96
N VAL A 115 3.91 -10.24 -2.37
CA VAL A 115 3.42 -9.92 -3.73
C VAL A 115 4.48 -10.23 -4.79
N MET A 116 5.77 -10.03 -4.51
CA MET A 116 6.85 -10.38 -5.43
C MET A 116 6.95 -11.88 -5.60
N TRP A 117 6.85 -12.66 -4.52
CA TRP A 117 6.83 -14.11 -4.58
C TRP A 117 5.66 -14.63 -5.42
N ARG A 118 4.46 -14.07 -5.23
CA ARG A 118 3.29 -14.42 -6.06
C ARG A 118 3.47 -14.01 -7.51
N TYR A 119 4.00 -12.82 -7.79
CA TYR A 119 4.27 -12.35 -9.14
C TYR A 119 5.25 -13.25 -9.91
N ARG A 120 6.30 -13.74 -9.23
CA ARG A 120 7.33 -14.61 -9.83
C ARG A 120 6.86 -16.04 -10.10
N LYS A 121 5.85 -16.55 -9.40
CA LYS A 121 5.35 -17.92 -9.63
C LYS A 121 4.63 -18.00 -10.98
N ARG A 122 5.07 -18.95 -11.82
CA ARG A 122 4.60 -19.14 -13.21
C ARG A 122 3.12 -19.52 -13.36
N GLU A 123 2.43 -19.88 -12.29
CA GLU A 123 1.00 -20.27 -12.34
C GLU A 123 0.03 -19.10 -12.61
N VAL A 124 0.51 -17.84 -12.64
CA VAL A 124 -0.31 -16.68 -13.06
C VAL A 124 -0.17 -16.41 -14.57
N LEU A 125 0.54 -17.27 -15.31
CA LEU A 125 0.77 -17.13 -16.76
C LEU A 125 -0.17 -17.98 -17.64
N PHE A 126 -0.94 -18.92 -17.06
CA PHE A 126 -1.84 -19.80 -17.79
C PHE A 126 -3.16 -19.96 -17.05
#